data_AF-A0A9D5RAM6-F1
#
_entry.id   AF-A0A9D5RAM6-F1
#
_cell.length_a   1.000
_cell.length_b   1.000
_cell.length_c   1.000
_cell.angle_alpha   90.00
_cell.angle_beta   90.00
_cell.angle_gamma   90.00
#
_symmetry.space_group_name_H-M   'P 1'
#
loop_
_entity.id
_entity.type
_entity.pdbx_description
1 polymer ?
#
loop_
_entity_poly.entity_id
_entity_poly.type
_entity_poly.pdbx_seq_one_letter_code
_entity_poly.pdbx_strand_id
1 'polypeptide(L)'
;MADKKIQEKFELGDGIARQELNVIFVIDNSGSMQGEKIGAVNNAIRDVMSIMPDIQDDTSDATIKISALTFSDNAKWVYTEPKTIEEFKWRDINTEGATNLSAAYAELTKYLCKKENGGQMPDLGGVAPIIILMTDGMPTSPDWSNAA
;
A
#
# COMPACT_ATOMS: atom_id res chain seq x y z
N MET A 1 47.11 14.38 33.11
CA MET A 1 45.97 13.45 32.88
C MET A 1 45.03 14.18 31.92
N ALA A 2 45.41 14.37 30.66
CA ALA A 2 45.29 13.42 29.53
C ALA A 2 43.82 13.05 29.26
N ASP A 3 43.24 13.86 28.36
CA ASP A 3 42.28 13.53 27.30
C ASP A 3 41.37 12.31 27.45
N LYS A 4 40.07 12.60 27.51
CA LYS A 4 39.03 11.72 26.95
C LYS A 4 38.06 12.55 26.11
N LYS A 5 38.54 13.02 24.96
CA LYS A 5 37.70 13.15 23.76
C LYS A 5 37.18 11.75 23.44
N ILE A 6 35.93 11.45 23.78
CA ILE A 6 35.24 10.32 23.19
C ILE A 6 34.74 10.83 21.84
N GLN A 7 35.51 10.48 20.81
CA GLN A 7 35.09 10.55 19.42
C GLN A 7 33.85 9.68 19.27
N GLU A 8 32.68 10.29 19.06
CA GLU A 8 31.60 9.63 18.35
C GLU A 8 32.10 9.40 16.92
N LYS A 9 32.52 8.17 16.67
CA LYS A 9 32.85 7.66 15.35
C LYS A 9 31.51 7.51 14.62
N PHE A 10 31.08 8.58 13.94
CA PHE A 10 30.06 8.46 12.90
C PHE A 10 30.64 7.53 11.82
N GLU A 11 30.27 6.27 11.87
CA GLU A 11 30.41 5.41 10.71
C GLU A 11 29.38 5.90 9.69
N LEU A 12 29.81 6.77 8.77
CA LEU A 12 29.15 6.87 7.47
C LEU A 12 29.31 5.49 6.82
N GLY A 13 28.33 4.63 7.02
CA GLY A 13 28.18 3.45 6.19
C GLY A 13 27.96 3.94 4.76
N ASP A 14 28.78 3.47 3.82
CA ASP A 14 28.65 3.63 2.37
C ASP A 14 27.37 2.95 1.81
N GLY A 15 26.27 2.96 2.55
CA GLY A 15 24.96 2.53 2.08
C GLY A 15 24.10 3.76 1.86
N ILE A 16 23.78 4.08 0.61
CA ILE A 16 22.62 4.92 0.31
C ILE A 16 21.44 4.29 1.07
N ALA A 17 20.86 5.02 2.03
CA ALA A 17 19.72 4.52 2.77
C ALA A 17 18.55 4.29 1.79
N ARG A 18 18.29 3.02 1.46
CA ARG A 18 17.22 2.65 0.54
C ARG A 18 15.90 3.17 1.08
N GLN A 19 15.20 3.94 0.26
CA GLN A 19 13.91 4.50 0.63
C GLN A 19 12.83 3.42 0.58
N GLU A 20 11.77 3.53 1.37
CA GLU A 20 10.63 2.62 1.27
C GLU A 20 9.70 3.10 0.14
N LEU A 21 9.51 2.28 -0.90
CA LEU A 21 8.49 2.49 -1.92
C LEU A 21 7.28 1.62 -1.62
N ASN A 22 6.15 2.22 -1.28
CA ASN A 22 4.95 1.47 -0.93
C ASN A 22 3.99 1.39 -2.12
N VAL A 23 3.69 0.16 -2.56
CA VAL A 23 2.69 -0.15 -3.58
C VAL A 23 1.40 -0.56 -2.87
N ILE A 24 0.36 0.24 -3.05
CA ILE A 24 -0.92 0.10 -2.38
C ILE A 24 -1.98 -0.32 -3.40
N PHE A 25 -2.44 -1.56 -3.31
CA PHE A 25 -3.60 -2.03 -4.05
C PHE A 25 -4.87 -1.61 -3.33
N VAL A 26 -5.77 -0.91 -4.02
CA VAL A 26 -7.10 -0.55 -3.52
C VAL A 26 -8.12 -1.26 -4.40
N ILE A 27 -8.84 -2.21 -3.81
CA ILE A 27 -9.53 -3.26 -4.56
C ILE A 27 -11.00 -3.26 -4.19
N ASP A 28 -11.83 -3.01 -5.20
CA ASP A 28 -13.27 -3.14 -5.10
C ASP A 28 -13.64 -4.62 -5.03
N ASN A 29 -14.30 -5.02 -3.94
CA ASN A 29 -14.87 -6.35 -3.81
C ASN A 29 -16.39 -6.29 -3.57
N SER A 30 -17.04 -5.26 -4.12
CA SER A 30 -18.49 -5.14 -4.12
C SER A 30 -19.18 -6.23 -4.94
N GLY A 31 -20.49 -6.41 -4.75
CA GLY A 31 -21.29 -7.38 -5.49
C GLY A 31 -21.26 -7.22 -7.02
N SER A 32 -21.01 -6.01 -7.55
CA SER A 32 -20.89 -5.78 -9.01
C SER A 32 -19.68 -6.49 -9.62
N MET A 33 -18.67 -6.79 -8.80
CA MET A 33 -17.44 -7.49 -9.16
C MET A 33 -17.62 -9.02 -9.24
N GLN A 34 -18.82 -9.56 -8.98
CA GLN A 34 -19.01 -11.00 -8.87
C GLN A 34 -18.69 -11.74 -10.18
N GLY A 35 -18.12 -12.93 -10.07
CA GLY A 35 -17.84 -13.81 -11.20
C GLY A 35 -16.49 -13.51 -11.85
N GLU A 36 -16.49 -13.25 -13.15
CA GLU A 36 -15.26 -13.11 -13.95
C GLU A 36 -14.42 -11.89 -13.55
N LYS A 37 -15.06 -10.80 -13.10
CA LYS A 37 -14.35 -9.56 -12.74
C LYS A 37 -13.42 -9.75 -11.54
N ILE A 38 -13.94 -10.30 -10.42
CA ILE A 38 -13.11 -10.58 -9.24
C ILE A 38 -12.07 -11.66 -9.53
N GLY A 39 -12.39 -12.63 -10.40
CA GLY A 39 -11.43 -13.62 -10.89
C GLY A 39 -10.27 -12.98 -11.66
N ALA A 40 -10.57 -12.04 -12.55
CA ALA A 40 -9.57 -11.27 -13.30
C ALA A 40 -8.70 -10.42 -12.37
N VAL A 41 -9.28 -9.77 -11.35
CA VAL A 41 -8.53 -9.02 -10.33
C VAL A 41 -7.57 -9.94 -9.56
N ASN A 42 -8.06 -11.09 -9.07
CA ASN A 42 -7.22 -12.04 -8.34
C ASN A 42 -6.06 -12.55 -9.20
N ASN A 43 -6.30 -12.83 -10.49
CA ASN A 43 -5.24 -13.24 -11.41
C ASN A 43 -4.24 -12.12 -11.68
N ALA A 44 -4.71 -10.90 -11.95
CA ALA A 44 -3.84 -9.75 -12.19
C ALA A 44 -2.91 -9.47 -11.01
N ILE A 45 -3.42 -9.56 -9.77
CA ILE A 45 -2.59 -9.38 -8.57
C ILE A 45 -1.52 -10.47 -8.49
N ARG A 46 -1.86 -11.74 -8.75
CA ARG A 46 -0.87 -12.83 -8.76
C ARG A 46 0.20 -12.61 -9.83
N ASP A 47 -0.20 -12.19 -11.02
CA ASP A 47 0.72 -11.93 -12.12
C ASP A 47 1.69 -10.80 -11.74
N VAL A 48 1.18 -9.70 -11.17
CA VAL A 48 2.02 -8.61 -10.65
C VAL A 48 2.96 -9.11 -9.56
N MET A 49 2.45 -9.87 -8.60
CA MET A 49 3.26 -10.43 -7.51
C MET A 49 4.36 -11.37 -8.02
N SER A 50 4.16 -12.03 -9.16
CA SER A 50 5.16 -12.93 -9.75
C SER A 50 6.36 -12.19 -10.36
N ILE A 51 6.17 -10.97 -10.83
CA ILE A 51 7.23 -10.13 -11.45
C ILE A 51 7.86 -9.13 -10.47
N MET A 52 7.22 -8.90 -9.32
CA MET A 52 7.73 -7.97 -8.29
C MET A 52 9.17 -8.27 -7.81
N PRO A 53 9.61 -9.53 -7.65
CA PRO A 53 11.00 -9.82 -7.28
C PRO A 53 12.02 -9.27 -8.29
N ASP A 54 11.77 -9.44 -9.58
CA ASP A 54 12.65 -8.92 -10.63
C ASP A 54 12.71 -7.39 -10.60
N ILE A 55 11.55 -6.74 -10.37
CA ILE A 55 11.47 -5.28 -10.22
C ILE A 55 12.26 -4.81 -8.98
N GLN A 56 12.21 -5.54 -7.86
CA GLN A 56 12.98 -5.22 -6.67
C GLN A 56 14.49 -5.34 -6.88
N ASP A 57 14.94 -6.35 -7.63
CA ASP A 57 16.35 -6.54 -7.94
C ASP A 57 16.89 -5.43 -8.87
N ASP A 58 16.06 -4.94 -9.80
CA ASP A 58 16.37 -3.79 -10.65
C ASP A 58 16.30 -2.44 -9.91
N THR A 59 15.59 -2.37 -8.78
CA THR A 59 15.41 -1.17 -7.96
C THR A 59 16.48 -1.05 -6.88
N SER A 60 17.61 -0.42 -7.21
CA SER A 60 18.77 -0.33 -6.30
C SER A 60 18.61 0.67 -5.13
N ASP A 61 17.76 1.68 -5.31
CA ASP A 61 17.60 2.86 -4.44
C ASP A 61 16.39 2.76 -3.48
N ALA A 62 15.53 1.76 -3.65
CA ALA A 62 14.34 1.57 -2.82
C ALA A 62 14.04 0.11 -2.47
N THR A 63 13.42 -0.08 -1.32
CA THR A 63 12.82 -1.35 -0.88
C THR A 63 11.32 -1.27 -1.10
N ILE A 64 10.78 -2.17 -1.92
CA ILE A 64 9.37 -2.24 -2.25
C ILE A 64 8.62 -2.90 -1.09
N LYS A 65 7.57 -2.21 -0.64
CA LYS A 65 6.59 -2.69 0.31
C LYS A 65 5.23 -2.76 -0.35
N ILE A 66 4.42 -3.74 0.02
CA ILE A 66 3.12 -3.99 -0.57
C ILE A 66 2.05 -3.93 0.51
N SER A 67 0.99 -3.21 0.18
CA SER A 67 -0.21 -3.09 1.00
C SER A 67 -1.44 -3.31 0.13
N ALA A 68 -2.48 -3.92 0.70
CA ALA A 68 -3.73 -4.13 -0.01
C ALA A 68 -4.90 -3.75 0.88
N LEU A 69 -5.79 -2.92 0.33
CA LEU A 69 -7.04 -2.45 0.91
C LEU A 69 -8.18 -2.98 0.05
N THR A 70 -9.05 -3.80 0.62
CA THR A 70 -10.29 -4.23 -0.05
C THR A 70 -11.44 -3.37 0.43
N PHE A 71 -12.37 -3.01 -0.45
CA PHE A 71 -13.54 -2.24 -0.06
C PHE A 71 -14.83 -2.72 -0.73
N SER A 72 -15.86 -2.77 0.09
CA SER A 72 -17.25 -3.01 -0.30
C SER A 72 -18.14 -1.99 0.44
N ASP A 73 -18.97 -2.41 1.39
CA ASP A 73 -19.67 -1.52 2.32
C ASP A 73 -18.69 -0.82 3.28
N ASN A 74 -17.61 -1.53 3.62
CA ASN A 74 -16.53 -1.09 4.49
C ASN A 74 -15.18 -1.34 3.81
N ALA A 75 -14.14 -0.63 4.25
CA ALA A 75 -12.77 -0.84 3.80
C ALA A 75 -11.97 -1.64 4.85
N LYS A 76 -11.18 -2.61 4.39
CA LYS A 76 -10.40 -3.52 5.24
C LYS A 76 -9.01 -3.74 4.65
N TRP A 77 -7.99 -3.57 5.46
CA TRP A 77 -6.62 -3.91 5.09
C TRP A 77 -6.43 -5.43 5.13
N VAL A 78 -5.82 -5.99 4.08
CA VAL A 78 -5.45 -7.42 4.03
C VAL A 78 -4.39 -7.75 5.09
N TYR A 79 -3.46 -6.81 5.32
CA TYR A 79 -2.47 -6.83 6.39
C TYR A 79 -2.45 -5.49 7.11
N THR A 80 -2.28 -5.51 8.43
CA THR A 80 -2.24 -4.29 9.25
C THR A 80 -1.04 -3.39 8.95
N GLU A 81 0.05 -3.97 8.47
CA GLU A 81 1.29 -3.28 8.14
C GLU A 81 1.75 -3.66 6.72
N PRO A 82 2.42 -2.73 6.00
CA PRO A 82 3.03 -3.04 4.71
C PRO A 82 3.98 -4.24 4.79
N LYS A 83 3.89 -5.15 3.82
CA LYS A 83 4.70 -6.37 3.75
C LYS A 83 5.79 -6.26 2.70
N THR A 84 6.90 -6.97 2.88
CA THR A 84 7.85 -7.14 1.76
C THR A 84 7.23 -8.02 0.68
N ILE A 85 7.86 -8.07 -0.49
CA ILE A 85 7.42 -8.92 -1.61
C ILE A 85 7.36 -10.40 -1.20
N GLU A 86 8.32 -10.86 -0.39
CA GLU A 86 8.41 -12.26 0.07
C GLU A 86 7.34 -12.60 1.13
N GLU A 87 6.97 -11.61 1.95
CA GLU A 87 5.99 -11.78 3.02
C GLU A 87 4.55 -11.63 2.54
N PHE A 88 4.32 -10.87 1.48
CA PHE A 88 2.99 -10.62 0.95
C PHE A 88 2.44 -11.87 0.26
N LYS A 89 1.39 -12.45 0.84
CA LYS A 89 0.70 -13.63 0.29
C LYS A 89 -0.71 -13.25 -0.09
N TRP A 90 -0.95 -13.10 -1.40
CA TRP A 90 -2.30 -12.85 -1.89
C TRP A 90 -3.23 -14.02 -1.57
N ARG A 91 -4.39 -13.70 -1.00
CA ARG A 91 -5.49 -14.62 -0.81
C ARG A 91 -6.66 -14.09 -1.60
N ASP A 92 -7.28 -14.97 -2.39
CA ASP A 92 -8.39 -14.58 -3.24
C ASP A 92 -9.49 -13.96 -2.41
N ILE A 93 -9.90 -12.79 -2.87
CA ILE A 93 -10.98 -12.05 -2.26
C ILE A 93 -12.29 -12.46 -2.93
N ASN A 94 -13.33 -12.56 -2.12
CA ASN A 94 -14.69 -12.78 -2.57
C ASN A 94 -15.44 -11.45 -2.57
N THR A 95 -16.53 -11.40 -3.33
CA THR A 95 -17.39 -10.23 -3.38
C THR A 95 -18.38 -10.21 -2.22
N GLU A 96 -18.58 -9.05 -1.61
CA GLU A 96 -19.57 -8.81 -0.58
C GLU A 96 -20.14 -7.38 -0.72
N GLY A 97 -21.36 -7.14 -0.24
CA GLY A 97 -21.89 -5.77 -0.08
C GLY A 97 -22.03 -4.92 -1.35
N ALA A 98 -22.17 -3.61 -1.14
CA ALA A 98 -22.21 -2.57 -2.17
C ALA A 98 -20.84 -1.89 -2.34
N THR A 99 -20.78 -0.80 -3.10
CA THR A 99 -19.53 -0.09 -3.45
C THR A 99 -19.41 1.22 -2.68
N ASN A 100 -18.69 1.21 -1.55
CA ASN A 100 -18.43 2.38 -0.72
C ASN A 100 -16.98 2.89 -0.90
N LEU A 101 -16.78 3.63 -1.98
CA LEU A 101 -15.48 4.22 -2.29
C LEU A 101 -15.03 5.25 -1.23
N SER A 102 -15.98 5.96 -0.61
CA SER A 102 -15.67 6.93 0.46
C SER A 102 -15.02 6.26 1.68
N ALA A 103 -15.47 5.07 2.06
CA ALA A 103 -14.83 4.30 3.13
C ALA A 103 -13.39 3.89 2.76
N ALA A 104 -13.16 3.53 1.49
CA ALA A 104 -11.82 3.22 1.01
C ALA A 104 -10.88 4.43 1.11
N TYR A 105 -11.32 5.61 0.67
CA TYR A 105 -10.52 6.83 0.76
C TYR A 105 -10.30 7.31 2.20
N ALA A 106 -11.27 7.11 3.09
CA ALA A 106 -11.07 7.44 4.51
C ALA A 106 -9.97 6.58 5.14
N GLU A 107 -9.97 5.26 4.88
CA GLU A 107 -8.90 4.37 5.36
C GLU A 107 -7.56 4.63 4.68
N LEU A 108 -7.57 4.88 3.37
CA LEU A 108 -6.37 5.22 2.63
C LEU A 108 -5.75 6.54 3.14
N THR A 109 -6.56 7.55 3.46
CA THR A 109 -6.07 8.83 4.00
C THR A 109 -5.38 8.62 5.35
N LYS A 110 -5.97 7.82 6.25
CA LYS A 110 -5.33 7.48 7.54
C LYS A 110 -4.00 6.76 7.33
N TYR A 111 -3.95 5.85 6.35
CA TYR A 111 -2.74 5.11 6.02
C TYR A 111 -1.64 6.00 5.44
N LEU A 112 -2.01 6.96 4.59
CA LEU A 112 -1.10 7.92 3.96
C LEU A 112 -0.63 9.03 4.92
N CYS A 113 -1.18 9.11 6.13
CA CYS A 113 -0.63 9.98 7.16
C CYS A 113 0.81 9.58 7.51
N LYS A 114 1.55 10.57 8.02
CA LYS A 114 2.88 10.36 8.59
C LYS A 114 2.84 9.41 9.80
N LYS A 115 3.94 8.69 10.04
CA LYS A 115 4.10 7.78 11.20
C LYS A 115 3.91 8.52 12.52
N GLU A 116 4.37 9.77 12.65
CA GLU A 116 4.13 10.62 13.82
C GLU A 116 2.63 10.84 14.13
N ASN A 117 1.78 10.76 13.10
CA ASN A 117 0.33 10.92 13.16
C ASN A 117 -0.42 9.57 13.07
N GLY A 118 0.28 8.46 13.27
CA GLY A 118 -0.30 7.11 13.28
C GLY A 118 -0.58 6.50 11.90
N GLY A 119 -0.08 7.10 10.81
CA GLY A 119 -0.12 6.50 9.49
C GLY A 119 1.15 5.69 9.17
N GLN A 120 1.39 5.42 7.89
CA GLN A 120 2.48 4.55 7.42
C GLN A 120 3.54 5.29 6.59
N MET A 121 3.32 6.56 6.26
CA MET A 121 4.29 7.34 5.49
C MET A 121 5.47 7.81 6.37
N PRO A 122 6.70 7.84 5.84
CA PRO A 122 7.85 8.37 6.57
C PRO A 122 7.64 9.85 6.95
N ASP A 123 8.11 10.24 8.13
CA ASP A 123 7.93 11.61 8.66
C ASP A 123 8.78 12.65 7.91
N LEU A 124 9.93 12.21 7.39
CA LEU A 124 10.98 12.99 6.73
C LEU A 124 11.57 12.18 5.57
N GLY A 125 11.66 12.78 4.39
CA GLY A 125 12.09 12.06 3.18
C GLY A 125 11.06 11.01 2.73
N GLY A 126 11.46 10.12 1.82
CA GLY A 126 10.60 9.06 1.31
C GLY A 126 10.21 9.21 -0.16
N VAL A 127 9.81 8.09 -0.76
CA VAL A 127 9.30 8.02 -2.12
C VAL A 127 7.77 8.07 -2.06
N ALA A 128 7.16 8.75 -3.03
CA ALA A 128 5.70 8.77 -3.15
C ALA A 128 5.15 7.34 -3.35
N PRO A 129 4.07 6.96 -2.66
CA PRO A 129 3.51 5.62 -2.79
C PRO A 129 2.80 5.49 -4.14
N ILE A 130 2.81 4.28 -4.69
CA ILE A 130 2.08 3.95 -5.91
C ILE A 130 0.73 3.38 -5.48
N ILE A 131 -0.38 4.00 -5.88
CA ILE A 131 -1.73 3.53 -5.57
C ILE A 131 -2.36 2.95 -6.85
N ILE A 132 -2.75 1.69 -6.79
CA ILE A 132 -3.39 0.96 -7.90
C ILE A 132 -4.84 0.69 -7.49
N LEU A 133 -5.77 1.46 -8.06
CA LEU A 133 -7.21 1.29 -7.83
C LEU A 133 -7.81 0.33 -8.87
N MET A 134 -8.50 -0.70 -8.42
CA MET A 134 -9.21 -1.69 -9.24
C MET A 134 -10.69 -1.70 -8.86
N THR A 135 -11.55 -1.16 -9.73
CA THR A 135 -13.01 -1.05 -9.54
C THR A 135 -13.74 -1.14 -10.89
N ASP A 136 -15.00 -1.57 -10.88
CA ASP A 136 -15.86 -1.62 -12.08
C ASP A 136 -16.81 -0.41 -12.23
N GLY A 137 -16.63 0.64 -11.42
CA GLY A 137 -17.00 2.01 -11.82
C GLY A 137 -18.39 2.51 -11.44
N MET A 138 -19.03 2.03 -10.38
CA MET A 138 -20.21 2.70 -9.81
C MET A 138 -20.04 2.99 -8.32
N PRO A 139 -19.48 4.16 -7.93
CA PRO A 139 -19.52 4.57 -6.54
C PRO A 139 -20.98 4.78 -6.12
N THR A 140 -21.48 3.94 -5.22
CA THR A 140 -22.88 4.03 -4.72
C THR A 140 -23.07 5.04 -3.59
N SER A 141 -22.06 5.86 -3.30
CA SER A 141 -22.09 6.85 -2.23
C SER A 141 -23.06 8.00 -2.53
N PRO A 142 -23.99 8.34 -1.62
CA PRO A 142 -24.91 9.46 -1.77
C PRO A 142 -24.24 10.78 -1.35
N ASP A 143 -23.15 11.21 -2.01
CA ASP A 143 -22.77 12.64 -2.06
C ASP A 143 -21.63 12.84 -3.06
N TRP A 144 -21.96 13.14 -4.32
CA TRP A 144 -20.99 13.71 -5.27
C TRP A 144 -21.07 15.24 -5.31
N SER A 145 -22.07 15.83 -4.64
CA SER A 145 -22.45 17.24 -4.76
C SER A 145 -21.66 18.18 -3.85
N ASN A 146 -20.96 17.69 -2.82
CA ASN A 146 -20.30 18.56 -1.83
C ASN A 146 -18.77 18.40 -1.76
N ALA A 147 -18.13 17.84 -2.78
CA ALA A 147 -16.67 17.81 -2.88
C ALA A 147 -16.14 18.98 -3.74
N ALA A 148 -16.36 20.22 -3.28
CA ALA A 148 -15.79 21.45 -3.83
C ALA A 148 -15.31 22.38 -2.70
#